data_AF-A0A2E1HN15-F1
#
_entry.id   AF-A0A2E1HN15-F1
#
_cell.length_a   1.000
_cell.length_b   1.000
_cell.length_c   1.000
_cell.angle_alpha   90.00
_cell.angle_beta   90.00
_cell.angle_gamma   90.00
#
_symmetry.space_group_name_H-M   'P 1'
#
loop_
_entity.id
_entity.type
_entity.pdbx_description
1 polymer ?
#
loop_
_entity_poly.entity_id
_entity_poly.type
_entity_poly.pdbx_seq_one_letter_code
_entity_poly.pdbx_strand_id
1 'polypeptide(L)' 'MPVINIALDDLNRMLKDKLSAADFASIIPKIGADPDEINDSEAIVEFFPDRPDLLSTEGVARALRAFTEQ' A
#
# COMPACT_ATOMS: atom_id res chain seq x y z
N MET A 1 13.20 9.72 -1.54
CA MET A 1 13.04 8.27 -1.77
C MET A 1 12.04 8.10 -2.92
N PRO A 2 11.83 6.91 -3.51
CA PRO A 2 10.85 6.78 -4.60
C PRO A 2 9.42 6.95 -4.08
N VAL A 3 8.63 7.73 -4.82
CA VAL A 3 7.20 7.96 -4.58
C VAL A 3 6.41 7.21 -5.63
N ILE A 4 5.39 6.46 -5.22
CA ILE A 4 4.46 5.80 -6.12
C ILE A 4 3.02 6.21 -5.82
N ASN A 5 2.18 6.24 -6.86
CA ASN A 5 0.74 6.39 -6.72
C ASN A 5 0.10 4.99 -6.81
N ILE A 6 -0.77 4.68 -5.86
CA ILE A 6 -1.51 3.44 -5.75
C ILE A 6 -3.00 3.74 -5.85
N ALA A 7 -3.67 3.20 -6.87
CA ALA A 7 -5.13 3.17 -6.91
C ALA A 7 -5.66 2.10 -5.94
N LEU A 8 -6.40 2.50 -4.92
CA LEU A 8 -6.94 1.60 -3.89
C LEU A 8 -7.91 0.57 -4.48
N ASP A 9 -8.64 0.93 -5.52
CA ASP A 9 -9.51 0.00 -6.25
C ASP A 9 -8.72 -1.12 -6.95
N ASP A 10 -7.56 -0.80 -7.52
CA ASP A 10 -6.70 -1.80 -8.16
C ASP A 10 -5.99 -2.68 -7.13
N LEU A 11 -5.50 -2.07 -6.06
CA LEU A 11 -4.95 -2.78 -4.90
C LEU A 11 -5.96 -3.79 -4.34
N ASN A 12 -7.20 -3.36 -4.12
CA ASN A 12 -8.27 -4.19 -3.58
C ASN A 12 -8.69 -5.35 -4.48
N ARG A 13 -8.45 -5.29 -5.80
CA ARG A 13 -8.69 -6.43 -6.70
C ARG A 13 -7.73 -7.58 -6.45
N MET A 14 -6.57 -7.31 -5.87
CA MET A 14 -5.52 -8.29 -5.61
C MET A 14 -5.57 -8.85 -4.18
N LEU A 15 -6.41 -8.29 -3.31
CA LEU A 15 -6.59 -8.72 -1.93
C LEU A 15 -7.85 -9.58 -1.79
N LYS A 16 -7.82 -10.53 -0.86
CA LYS A 16 -8.99 -11.36 -0.54
C LYS A 16 -10.06 -10.55 0.19
N ASP A 17 -9.63 -9.75 1.16
CA ASP A 17 -10.47 -8.85 1.94
C ASP A 17 -10.19 -7.40 1.53
N LYS A 18 -11.26 -6.65 1.25
CA LYS A 18 -11.15 -5.26 0.85
C LYS A 18 -10.67 -4.40 2.00
N LEU A 19 -9.74 -3.52 1.69
CA LEU A 19 -9.06 -2.62 2.59
C LEU A 19 -9.62 -1.21 2.39
N SER A 20 -10.04 -0.57 3.48
CA SER A 20 -10.43 0.85 3.44
C SER A 20 -9.20 1.76 3.39
N ALA A 21 -9.37 3.01 2.96
CA ALA A 21 -8.30 4.00 3.01
C ALA A 21 -7.73 4.19 4.42
N ALA A 22 -8.59 4.13 5.45
CA ALA A 22 -8.19 4.21 6.85
C ALA A 22 -7.37 2.99 7.30
N ASP A 23 -7.78 1.78 6.92
CA ASP A 23 -7.02 0.56 7.22
C ASP A 23 -5.65 0.61 6.52
N PHE A 24 -5.62 1.08 5.27
CA PHE A 24 -4.40 1.19 4.47
C PHE A 24 -3.42 2.17 5.12
N ALA A 25 -3.88 3.35 5.52
CA ALA A 25 -3.10 4.35 6.25
C ALA A 25 -2.52 3.80 7.57
N SER A 26 -3.23 2.88 8.22
CA SER A 26 -2.77 2.26 9.47
C SER A 26 -1.71 1.16 9.28
N ILE A 27 -1.69 0.49 8.12
CA ILE A 27 -0.80 -0.63 7.82
C ILE A 27 0.44 -0.16 7.06
N ILE A 28 0.30 0.77 6.12
CA ILE A 28 1.37 1.14 5.18
C ILE A 28 2.68 1.58 5.86
N PRO A 29 2.68 2.33 6.99
CA PRO A 29 3.92 2.70 7.65
C PRO A 29 4.66 1.51 8.27
N LYS A 30 3.93 0.44 8.61
CA LYS A 30 4.49 -0.79 9.23
C LYS A 30 5.33 -1.60 8.26
N ILE A 31 5.23 -1.34 6.95
CA ILE A 31 6.04 -2.01 5.92
C ILE A 31 7.21 -1.15 5.41
N GLY A 32 7.52 -0.04 6.09
CA GLY A 32 8.63 0.84 5.74
C GLY A 32 8.25 1.86 4.66
N ALA A 33 7.12 2.53 4.86
CA ALA A 33 6.62 3.55 3.96
C ALA A 33 6.25 4.82 4.72
N ASP A 34 6.31 5.96 4.05
CA ASP A 34 5.84 7.26 4.54
C ASP A 34 4.70 7.72 3.61
N PRO A 35 3.43 7.62 4.05
CA PRO A 35 2.30 8.05 3.24
C PRO A 35 2.20 9.59 3.23
N ASP A 36 2.18 10.18 2.04
CA ASP A 36 2.05 11.64 1.84
C ASP A 36 0.57 12.05 1.79
N GLU A 37 -0.19 11.45 0.86
CA GLU A 37 -1.62 11.68 0.71
C GLU A 37 -2.37 10.34 0.58
N ILE A 38 -3.44 10.17 1.33
CA ILE A 38 -4.36 9.03 1.19
C ILE A 38 -5.78 9.56 1.16
N ASN A 39 -6.50 9.24 0.09
CA ASN A 39 -7.93 9.51 -0.05
C ASN A 39 -8.68 8.20 -0.32
N ASP A 40 -9.98 8.29 -0.57
CA ASP A 40 -10.83 7.10 -0.74
C ASP A 40 -10.51 6.28 -2.01
N SER A 41 -9.78 6.85 -2.98
CA SER A 41 -9.51 6.22 -4.29
C SER A 41 -8.03 5.98 -4.55
N GLU A 42 -7.14 6.87 -4.10
CA GLU A 42 -5.71 6.85 -4.39
C GLU A 42 -4.87 7.12 -3.13
N ALA A 43 -3.64 6.60 -3.16
CA ALA A 43 -2.63 6.83 -2.13
C ALA A 43 -1.28 7.17 -2.79
N ILE A 44 -0.68 8.28 -2.36
CA ILE A 44 0.67 8.69 -2.70
C ILE A 44 1.57 8.28 -1.54
N VAL A 45 2.47 7.33 -1.81
CA VAL A 45 3.29 6.72 -0.77
C VAL A 45 4.77 6.77 -1.17
N GLU A 46 5.59 7.25 -0.25
CA GLU A 46 7.04 7.22 -0.36
C GLU A 46 7.59 5.95 0.32
N PHE A 47 8.41 5.17 -0.38
CA PHE A 47 9.02 3.95 0.18
C PHE A 47 10.52 4.11 0.34
N PHE A 48 11.11 3.37 1.29
CA PHE A 48 12.57 3.32 1.40
C PHE A 48 13.21 2.71 0.13
N PRO A 49 14.34 3.25 -0.37
CA PRO A 49 14.96 2.79 -1.62
C PRO A 49 15.49 1.35 -1.59
N ASP A 50 15.68 0.77 -0.41
CA ASP A 50 16.18 -0.60 -0.20
C ASP A 50 15.09 -1.67 -0.39
N ARG A 51 13.84 -1.27 -0.65
CA ARG A 51 12.69 -2.15 -0.92
C ARG A 51 12.11 -1.91 -2.33
N PRO A 52 12.84 -2.25 -3.40
CA PRO A 52 12.35 -2.10 -4.78
C PRO A 52 11.10 -2.95 -5.06
N ASP A 53 10.87 -3.99 -4.25
CA ASP A 53 9.70 -4.85 -4.33
C ASP A 53 8.39 -4.17 -3.89
N LEU A 54 8.46 -2.99 -3.27
CA LEU A 54 7.31 -2.16 -2.89
C LEU A 54 7.02 -1.04 -3.90
N LEU A 55 7.79 -0.92 -4.98
CA LEU A 55 7.63 0.14 -5.98
C LEU A 55 6.58 -0.16 -7.06
N SER A 56 5.62 -1.03 -6.74
CA SER A 56 4.46 -1.35 -7.57
C SER A 56 3.26 -1.72 -6.72
N THR A 57 2.05 -1.53 -7.25
CA THR A 57 0.79 -1.89 -6.57
C THR A 57 0.75 -3.36 -6.19
N GLU A 58 1.24 -4.26 -7.06
CA GLU A 58 1.30 -5.71 -6.82
C GLU A 58 2.27 -6.06 -5.69
N GLY A 59 3.39 -5.35 -5.61
CA GLY A 59 4.37 -5.48 -4.55
C GLY A 59 3.80 -5.12 -3.18
N VAL A 60 3.10 -3.98 -3.13
CA VAL A 60 2.39 -3.53 -1.94
C VAL A 60 1.27 -4.51 -1.58
N ALA A 61 0.46 -4.95 -2.55
CA ALA A 61 -0.60 -5.94 -2.31
C ALA A 61 -0.03 -7.22 -1.67
N ARG A 62 1.08 -7.75 -2.20
CA ARG A 62 1.75 -8.94 -1.65
C ARG A 62 2.19 -8.73 -0.20
N ALA A 63 2.73 -7.56 0.13
CA ALA A 63 3.13 -7.24 1.50
C ALA A 63 1.94 -7.10 2.45
N LEU A 64 0.84 -6.47 2.00
CA LEU A 64 -0.36 -6.25 2.80
C LEU A 64 -1.07 -7.55 3.19
N ARG A 65 -1.00 -8.60 2.37
CA ARG A 65 -1.63 -9.91 2.69
C ARG A 65 -1.17 -10.49 4.03
N ALA A 66 0.07 -10.23 4.45
CA ALA A 66 0.57 -10.67 5.76
C ALA A 66 -0.16 -10.02 6.95
N PHE A 67 -0.80 -8.87 6.73
CA PHE A 67 -1.52 -8.12 7.75
C PHE A 67 -3.03 -8.35 7.69
N THR A 68 -3.58 -8.66 6.52
CA THR A 68 -5.03 -8.72 6.30
C THR A 68 -5.59 -10.13 6.11
N GLU A 69 -4.78 -11.13 5.77
CA GLU A 69 -5.25 -12.48 5.41
C GLU A 69 -4.77 -13.59 6.36
N GLN A 70 -4.68 -13.30 7.67
CA GLN A 70 -4.26 -14.28 8.69
C GLN A 70 -5.36 -15.31 9.02
#